data_AF-A0A950V6L4-F1
#
_entry.id   AF-A0A950V6L4-F1
#
_cell.length_a   1.000
_cell.length_b   1.000
_cell.length_c   1.000
_cell.angle_alpha   90.00
_cell.angle_beta   90.00
_cell.angle_gamma   90.00
#
_symmetry.space_group_name_H-M   'P 1'
#
loop_
_entity.id
_entity.type
_entity.pdbx_description
1 polymer ?
#
loop_
_entity_poly.entity_id
_entity_poly.type
_entity_poly.pdbx_seq_one_letter_code
_entity_poly.pdbx_strand_id
1 'polypeptide(L)'
;MTPRRLAAFLILALAAAPALAASPVVPAPSSAAVSAILDRLDMSDGNIGWSGIRVDMHLSDVQELIGSPLTVKPGSEGDRPYDRYSTDVDRSGYRVHLAFDSDDADASVTFIGVLFPNAAPPKGLKDALLNRFPDLEPSEDGHGYVLPGSDSKIAVRELDLAMGKVWIFE
;
A
#
# COMPACT_ATOMS: atom_id res chain seq x y z
N MET A 1 -65.42 -1.64 -39.55
CA MET A 1 -64.70 -0.75 -38.63
C MET A 1 -65.05 -1.19 -37.21
N THR A 2 -64.19 -1.94 -36.55
CA THR A 2 -64.39 -2.41 -35.17
C THR A 2 -63.10 -2.15 -34.37
N PRO A 3 -63.16 -1.36 -33.29
CA PRO A 3 -61.99 -1.00 -32.49
C PRO A 3 -61.69 -2.11 -31.47
N ARG A 4 -60.47 -2.68 -31.48
CA ARG A 4 -60.00 -3.53 -30.37
C ARG A 4 -59.32 -2.66 -29.32
N ARG A 5 -59.91 -2.69 -28.13
CA ARG A 5 -59.48 -2.06 -26.88
C ARG A 5 -58.69 -3.05 -26.02
N LEU A 6 -57.76 -2.49 -25.23
CA LEU A 6 -57.27 -2.94 -23.91
C LEU A 6 -56.41 -4.23 -23.94
N ALA A 7 -55.41 -4.43 -23.09
CA ALA A 7 -55.17 -3.89 -21.76
C ALA A 7 -53.68 -3.95 -21.40
N ALA A 8 -53.35 -3.16 -20.38
CA ALA A 8 -52.10 -3.08 -19.62
C ALA A 8 -51.34 -4.41 -19.45
N PHE A 9 -50.03 -4.37 -19.69
CA PHE A 9 -49.12 -5.40 -19.21
C PHE A 9 -48.95 -5.28 -17.70
N LEU A 10 -49.14 -6.43 -17.09
CA LEU A 10 -49.24 -6.75 -15.69
C LEU A 10 -47.94 -6.41 -14.94
N ILE A 11 -48.12 -5.86 -13.73
CA ILE A 11 -47.10 -5.62 -12.71
C ILE A 11 -46.41 -6.95 -12.36
N LEU A 12 -45.09 -7.01 -12.50
CA LEU A 12 -44.31 -8.13 -11.96
C LEU A 12 -43.77 -7.76 -10.56
N ALA A 13 -44.27 -8.54 -9.59
CA ALA A 13 -43.86 -8.81 -8.22
C ALA A 13 -42.43 -8.34 -7.82
N LEU A 14 -42.30 -7.49 -6.81
CA LEU A 14 -42.27 -7.80 -5.37
C LEU A 14 -41.00 -8.53 -4.90
N ALA A 15 -40.22 -7.77 -4.11
CA ALA A 15 -39.36 -8.18 -3.01
C ALA A 15 -38.16 -9.11 -3.28
N ALA A 16 -36.97 -8.47 -3.37
CA ALA A 16 -35.78 -8.88 -2.62
C ALA A 16 -34.73 -7.74 -2.66
N ALA A 17 -34.84 -6.76 -1.78
CA ALA A 17 -33.64 -6.20 -1.16
C ALA A 17 -33.45 -7.03 0.13
N PRO A 18 -32.27 -7.61 0.41
CA PRO A 18 -31.09 -6.83 0.76
C PRO A 18 -29.72 -7.45 0.40
N ALA A 19 -28.66 -6.69 0.70
CA ALA A 19 -27.24 -7.09 0.70
C ALA A 19 -26.53 -7.13 -0.66
N LEU A 20 -26.69 -6.06 -1.46
CA LEU A 20 -25.52 -5.57 -2.19
C LEU A 20 -24.47 -5.25 -1.13
N ALA A 21 -23.41 -6.04 -1.15
CA ALA A 21 -22.25 -5.93 -0.30
C ALA A 21 -21.94 -4.45 -0.07
N ALA A 22 -21.98 -4.05 1.20
CA ALA A 22 -21.13 -2.98 1.64
C ALA A 22 -19.72 -3.43 1.25
N SER A 23 -19.24 -2.99 0.08
CA SER A 23 -17.80 -2.82 -0.11
C SER A 23 -17.35 -2.13 1.16
N PRO A 24 -16.41 -2.70 1.94
CA PRO A 24 -15.91 -2.01 3.11
C PRO A 24 -15.51 -0.62 2.62
N VAL A 25 -16.32 0.37 2.97
CA VAL A 25 -16.03 1.77 2.71
C VAL A 25 -14.83 1.98 3.61
N VAL A 26 -13.63 1.88 3.06
CA VAL A 26 -12.45 2.40 3.73
C VAL A 26 -12.80 3.87 3.92
N PRO A 27 -13.08 4.31 5.16
CA PRO A 27 -13.53 5.67 5.39
C PRO A 27 -12.51 6.61 4.78
N ALA A 28 -12.99 7.67 4.12
CA ALA A 28 -12.13 8.68 3.52
C ALA A 28 -11.02 9.02 4.52
N PRO A 29 -9.75 8.92 4.10
CA PRO A 29 -8.64 8.88 5.04
C PRO A 29 -8.61 10.15 5.88
N SER A 30 -8.98 10.00 7.15
CA SER A 30 -9.02 11.08 8.13
C SER A 30 -7.62 11.31 8.70
N SER A 31 -7.43 12.41 9.44
CA SER A 31 -6.21 12.64 10.22
C SER A 31 -5.84 11.43 11.10
N ALA A 32 -6.83 10.66 11.57
CA ALA A 32 -6.60 9.45 12.36
C ALA A 32 -5.99 8.30 11.54
N ALA A 33 -6.37 8.15 10.27
CA ALA A 33 -5.78 7.14 9.39
C ALA A 33 -4.30 7.48 9.09
N VAL A 34 -4.00 8.77 8.87
CA VAL A 34 -2.64 9.28 8.68
C VAL A 34 -1.78 8.99 9.91
N SER A 35 -2.25 9.36 11.10
CA SER A 35 -1.53 9.09 12.35
C SER A 35 -1.30 7.60 12.56
N ALA A 36 -2.31 6.76 12.31
CA ALA A 36 -2.18 5.31 12.47
C ALA A 36 -1.10 4.71 11.54
N ILE A 37 -0.97 5.20 10.31
CA ILE A 37 0.10 4.76 9.39
C ILE A 37 1.46 5.20 9.92
N LEU A 38 1.59 6.47 10.32
CA LEU A 38 2.85 7.03 10.82
C LEU A 38 3.29 6.45 12.17
N ASP A 39 2.36 5.99 13.01
CA ASP A 39 2.67 5.31 14.28
C ASP A 39 3.33 3.94 14.10
N ARG A 40 3.20 3.35 12.90
CA ARG A 40 3.82 2.06 12.55
C ARG A 40 5.15 2.22 11.84
N LEU A 41 5.47 3.45 11.41
CA LEU A 41 6.70 3.80 10.72
C LEU A 41 7.80 4.04 11.76
N ASP A 42 8.89 3.30 11.63
CA ASP A 42 10.08 3.37 12.47
C ASP A 42 11.22 3.95 11.62
N MET A 43 11.91 4.97 12.14
CA MET A 43 13.06 5.63 11.51
C MET A 43 14.19 5.75 12.53
N SER A 44 14.53 4.63 13.15
CA SER A 44 15.61 4.54 14.13
C SER A 44 16.89 3.99 13.48
N ASP A 45 18.03 4.33 14.08
CA ASP A 45 19.33 3.75 13.73
C ASP A 45 19.74 3.90 12.25
N GLY A 46 19.26 4.95 11.59
CA GLY A 46 19.57 5.19 10.18
C GLY A 46 18.75 4.35 9.20
N ASN A 47 17.79 3.55 9.66
CA ASN A 47 17.01 2.67 8.78
C ASN A 47 15.52 2.97 8.84
N ILE A 48 14.85 2.71 7.72
CA ILE A 48 13.39 2.80 7.64
C ILE A 48 12.80 1.42 7.90
N GLY A 49 11.79 1.38 8.77
CA GLY A 49 11.05 0.19 9.09
C GLY A 49 9.55 0.44 9.17
N TRP A 50 8.78 -0.62 8.95
CA TRP A 50 7.34 -0.60 9.06
C TRP A 50 6.84 -1.82 9.84
N SER A 51 6.20 -1.57 10.99
CA SER A 51 5.58 -2.60 11.82
C SER A 51 6.49 -3.81 12.16
N GLY A 52 7.78 -3.53 12.37
CA GLY A 52 8.81 -4.51 12.73
C GLY A 52 9.64 -5.03 11.56
N ILE A 53 9.23 -4.80 10.31
CA ILE A 53 10.03 -5.11 9.12
C ILE A 53 10.95 -3.92 8.86
N ARG A 54 12.22 -4.14 8.54
CA ARG A 54 13.20 -3.09 8.25
C ARG A 54 13.79 -3.26 6.85
N VAL A 55 14.20 -2.16 6.24
CA VAL A 55 15.16 -2.20 5.13
C VAL A 55 16.44 -2.91 5.63
N ASP A 56 17.08 -3.67 4.76
CA ASP A 56 18.19 -4.60 5.00
C ASP A 56 17.85 -5.88 5.80
N MET A 57 16.58 -6.08 6.19
CA MET A 57 16.16 -7.35 6.79
C MET A 57 16.17 -8.48 5.76
N HIS A 58 16.70 -9.64 6.10
CA HIS A 58 16.72 -10.80 5.20
C HIS A 58 15.33 -11.41 5.01
N LEU A 59 15.06 -11.99 3.83
CA LEU A 59 13.80 -12.66 3.53
C LEU A 59 13.45 -13.74 4.56
N SER A 60 14.43 -14.49 5.07
CA SER A 60 14.23 -15.47 6.15
C SER A 60 13.67 -14.85 7.43
N ASP A 61 14.20 -13.70 7.82
CA ASP A 61 13.83 -13.02 9.07
C ASP A 61 12.43 -12.40 8.94
N VAL A 62 12.11 -11.88 7.75
CA VAL A 62 10.75 -11.42 7.42
C VAL A 62 9.75 -12.58 7.51
N GLN A 63 10.10 -13.76 6.96
CA GLN A 63 9.24 -14.95 7.02
C GLN A 63 9.04 -15.44 8.45
N GLU A 64 10.10 -15.42 9.28
CA GLU A 64 10.02 -15.75 10.70
C GLU A 64 9.11 -14.77 11.45
N LEU A 65 9.29 -13.47 11.21
CA LEU A 65 8.49 -12.40 11.83
C LEU A 65 7.00 -12.52 11.49
N ILE A 66 6.68 -12.90 10.25
CA ILE A 66 5.30 -13.09 9.79
C ILE A 66 4.75 -14.46 10.24
N GLY A 67 5.63 -15.44 10.48
CA GLY A 67 5.25 -16.81 10.82
C GLY A 67 4.65 -17.56 9.63
N SER A 68 5.00 -17.18 8.40
CA SER A 68 4.51 -17.85 7.19
C SER A 68 5.53 -17.72 6.06
N PRO A 69 5.68 -18.77 5.22
CA PRO A 69 6.54 -18.69 4.05
C PRO A 69 6.00 -17.64 3.06
N LEU A 70 6.90 -16.84 2.51
CA LEU A 70 6.57 -15.83 1.51
C LEU A 70 7.01 -16.31 0.13
N THR A 71 6.14 -16.10 -0.86
CA THR A 71 6.51 -16.29 -2.26
C THR A 71 6.89 -14.95 -2.84
N VAL A 72 8.14 -14.81 -3.25
CA VAL A 72 8.65 -13.66 -3.99
C VAL A 72 8.48 -13.87 -5.49
N LYS A 73 8.24 -12.78 -6.23
CA LYS A 73 8.07 -12.79 -7.69
C LYS A 73 8.81 -11.59 -8.29
N PRO A 74 9.23 -11.64 -9.56
CA PRO A 74 9.73 -10.45 -10.24
C PRO A 74 8.74 -9.29 -10.12
N GLY A 75 9.22 -8.11 -9.73
CA GLY A 75 8.44 -6.91 -9.53
C GLY A 75 8.04 -6.25 -10.85
N SER A 76 6.85 -5.66 -10.88
CA SER A 76 6.39 -4.82 -12.00
C SER A 76 5.68 -3.55 -11.52
N GLU A 77 5.94 -2.43 -12.19
CA GLU A 77 5.27 -1.15 -12.01
C GLU A 77 4.36 -0.92 -13.23
N GLY A 78 3.05 -1.08 -13.04
CA GLY A 78 2.09 -1.24 -14.14
C GLY A 78 2.50 -2.41 -15.05
N ASP A 79 2.67 -2.13 -16.34
CA ASP A 79 3.12 -3.11 -17.34
C ASP A 79 4.66 -3.18 -17.49
N ARG A 80 5.42 -2.40 -16.70
CA ARG A 80 6.88 -2.33 -16.80
C ARG A 80 7.53 -3.25 -15.76
N PRO A 81 8.34 -4.24 -16.15
CA PRO A 81 9.18 -4.95 -15.19
C PRO A 81 10.20 -3.98 -14.59
N TYR A 82 10.51 -4.14 -13.30
CA TYR A 82 11.63 -3.45 -12.66
C TYR A 82 12.54 -4.48 -11.98
N ASP A 83 13.85 -4.17 -11.88
CA ASP A 83 14.91 -5.10 -11.50
C ASP A 83 14.92 -5.44 -9.99
N ARG A 84 13.79 -5.86 -9.43
CA ARG A 84 13.68 -6.33 -8.05
C ARG A 84 12.67 -7.46 -7.98
N TYR A 85 12.81 -8.28 -6.95
CA TYR A 85 11.79 -9.23 -6.57
C TYR A 85 10.86 -8.58 -5.56
N SER A 86 9.64 -9.06 -5.43
CA SER A 86 8.66 -8.47 -4.53
C SER A 86 7.64 -9.46 -4.02
N THR A 87 7.02 -9.12 -2.89
CA THR A 87 5.90 -9.84 -2.31
C THR A 87 4.99 -8.87 -1.56
N ASP A 88 3.72 -9.27 -1.38
CA ASP A 88 2.75 -8.50 -0.60
C ASP A 88 2.40 -9.26 0.67
N VAL A 89 2.39 -8.55 1.79
CA VAL A 89 2.08 -9.12 3.10
C VAL A 89 1.02 -8.30 3.80
N ASP A 90 0.04 -8.97 4.41
CA ASP A 90 -0.92 -8.29 5.26
C ASP A 90 -0.32 -8.16 6.67
N ARG A 91 -0.09 -6.92 7.09
CA ARG A 91 0.55 -6.63 8.38
C ARG A 91 -0.14 -5.45 9.06
N SER A 92 -0.49 -5.62 10.34
CA SER A 92 -1.09 -4.56 11.18
C SER A 92 -2.33 -3.87 10.59
N GLY A 93 -3.12 -4.60 9.78
CA GLY A 93 -4.33 -4.13 9.12
C GLY A 93 -4.12 -3.45 7.76
N TYR A 94 -2.89 -3.43 7.24
CA TYR A 94 -2.54 -2.87 5.94
C TYR A 94 -1.85 -3.91 5.08
N ARG A 95 -1.99 -3.79 3.76
CA ARG A 95 -1.20 -4.58 2.83
C ARG A 95 0.11 -3.84 2.55
N VAL A 96 1.23 -4.52 2.73
CA VAL A 96 2.58 -3.98 2.59
C VAL A 96 3.28 -4.68 1.45
N HIS A 97 3.79 -3.91 0.50
CA HIS A 97 4.65 -4.37 -0.57
C HIS A 97 6.09 -4.36 -0.09
N LEU A 98 6.78 -5.48 -0.19
CA LEU A 98 8.21 -5.58 0.09
C LEU A 98 8.92 -5.87 -1.22
N ALA A 99 10.00 -5.14 -1.50
CA ALA A 99 10.89 -5.49 -2.62
C ALA A 99 12.26 -5.92 -2.11
N PHE A 100 12.86 -6.84 -2.84
CA PHE A 100 14.10 -7.54 -2.54
C PHE A 100 15.05 -7.43 -3.73
N ASP A 101 16.35 -7.45 -3.44
CA ASP A 101 17.42 -7.45 -4.45
C ASP A 101 17.50 -8.77 -5.25
N SER A 102 17.16 -9.90 -4.64
CA SER A 102 17.06 -11.21 -5.29
C SER A 102 15.86 -12.04 -4.78
N ASP A 103 15.67 -13.25 -5.31
CA ASP A 103 14.70 -14.25 -4.80
C ASP A 103 15.31 -15.28 -3.84
N ASP A 104 16.60 -15.16 -3.53
CA ASP A 104 17.29 -16.09 -2.64
C ASP A 104 16.91 -15.86 -1.16
N ALA A 105 17.17 -16.85 -0.31
CA ALA A 105 16.90 -16.73 1.13
C ALA A 105 17.72 -15.61 1.81
N ASP A 106 18.90 -15.31 1.24
CA ASP A 106 19.78 -14.23 1.68
C ASP A 106 19.36 -12.85 1.13
N ALA A 107 18.30 -12.77 0.31
CA ALA A 107 17.81 -11.52 -0.24
C ALA A 107 17.42 -10.55 0.87
N SER A 108 17.80 -9.29 0.70
CA SER A 108 17.55 -8.22 1.67
C SER A 108 16.39 -7.35 1.21
N VAL A 109 15.58 -6.88 2.16
CA VAL A 109 14.52 -5.91 1.86
C VAL A 109 15.18 -4.60 1.45
N THR A 110 14.92 -4.15 0.23
CA THR A 110 15.43 -2.88 -0.33
C THR A 110 14.35 -1.80 -0.41
N PHE A 111 13.13 -2.14 0.03
CA PHE A 111 11.93 -1.35 -0.22
C PHE A 111 10.76 -1.80 0.65
N ILE A 112 10.05 -0.85 1.24
CA ILE A 112 8.80 -1.10 1.96
C ILE A 112 7.72 -0.11 1.49
N GLY A 113 6.67 -0.59 0.82
CA GLY A 113 5.53 0.22 0.39
C GLY A 113 4.25 -0.14 1.15
N VAL A 114 3.44 0.84 1.53
CA VAL A 114 2.08 0.59 2.04
C VAL A 114 1.09 0.71 0.88
N LEU A 115 0.37 -0.37 0.60
CA LEU A 115 -0.60 -0.47 -0.48
C LEU A 115 -1.97 0.05 -0.04
N PHE A 116 -2.57 0.91 -0.87
CA PHE A 116 -3.95 1.39 -0.71
C PHE A 116 -4.83 0.83 -1.84
N PRO A 117 -5.25 -0.44 -1.74
CA PRO A 117 -6.04 -1.07 -2.80
C PRO A 117 -7.37 -0.33 -2.95
N ASN A 118 -7.64 0.15 -4.17
CA ASN A 118 -8.87 0.86 -4.55
C ASN A 118 -9.13 2.18 -3.82
N ALA A 119 -8.12 2.76 -3.15
CA ALA A 119 -8.27 4.04 -2.46
C ALA A 119 -7.14 4.99 -2.84
N ALA A 120 -7.49 6.27 -2.97
CA ALA A 120 -6.46 7.30 -3.00
C ALA A 120 -5.78 7.33 -1.62
N PRO A 121 -4.46 7.46 -1.58
CA PRO A 121 -3.72 7.64 -0.34
C PRO A 121 -4.20 8.88 0.43
N PRO A 122 -4.08 8.90 1.78
CA PRO A 122 -4.52 10.02 2.60
C PRO A 122 -3.95 11.38 2.15
N LYS A 123 -4.85 12.33 1.85
CA LYS A 123 -4.45 13.72 1.63
C LYS A 123 -3.78 14.24 2.91
N GLY A 124 -2.60 14.84 2.79
CA GLY A 124 -1.82 15.39 3.92
C GLY A 124 -0.90 14.38 4.61
N LEU A 125 -0.80 13.12 4.15
CA LEU A 125 0.19 12.17 4.68
C LEU A 125 1.62 12.68 4.49
N LYS A 126 1.91 13.33 3.35
CA LYS A 126 3.21 13.98 3.09
C LYS A 126 3.52 15.04 4.15
N ASP A 127 2.60 15.97 4.35
CA ASP A 127 2.79 17.08 5.31
C ASP A 127 2.90 16.54 6.74
N ALA A 128 2.11 15.53 7.09
CA ALA A 128 2.18 14.87 8.38
C ALA A 128 3.49 14.12 8.61
N LEU A 129 4.05 13.49 7.57
CA LEU A 129 5.38 12.87 7.61
C LEU A 129 6.45 13.91 7.92
N LEU A 130 6.50 15.00 7.15
CA LEU A 130 7.49 16.08 7.34
C LEU A 130 7.35 16.78 8.68
N ASN A 131 6.12 16.92 9.19
CA ASN A 131 5.88 17.47 10.52
C ASN A 131 6.36 16.53 11.64
N ARG A 132 6.27 15.21 11.44
CA ARG A 132 6.68 14.21 12.44
C ARG A 132 8.19 13.99 12.44
N PHE A 133 8.82 14.05 11.28
CA PHE A 133 10.25 13.84 11.08
C PHE A 133 10.84 15.10 10.43
N PRO A 134 11.02 16.18 11.22
CA PRO A 134 11.45 17.48 10.70
C PRO A 134 12.89 17.47 10.18
N ASP A 135 13.67 16.47 10.57
CA ASP A 135 15.06 16.31 10.16
C ASP A 135 15.20 15.66 8.77
N LEU A 136 14.10 15.22 8.14
CA LEU A 136 14.13 14.69 6.79
C LEU A 136 14.55 15.76 5.78
N GLU A 137 15.61 15.49 5.02
CA GLU A 137 16.11 16.40 3.99
C GLU A 137 15.59 15.96 2.61
N PRO A 138 15.25 16.87 1.68
CA PRO A 138 14.90 16.47 0.32
C PRO A 138 16.04 15.68 -0.33
N SER A 139 15.72 14.58 -1.01
CA SER A 139 16.74 13.82 -1.73
C SER A 139 17.28 14.59 -2.93
N GLU A 140 18.56 14.38 -3.26
CA GLU A 140 19.23 15.07 -4.39
C GLU A 140 18.58 14.75 -5.74
N ASP A 141 18.01 13.55 -5.88
CA ASP A 141 17.30 13.13 -7.08
C ASP A 141 15.88 13.74 -7.18
N GLY A 142 15.42 14.45 -6.16
CA GLY A 142 14.11 15.09 -6.11
C GLY A 142 12.94 14.12 -5.98
N HIS A 143 13.21 12.84 -5.71
CA HIS A 143 12.20 11.78 -5.67
C HIS A 143 11.78 11.35 -4.25
N GLY A 144 12.24 12.02 -3.21
CA GLY A 144 11.85 11.72 -1.83
C GLY A 144 12.52 12.62 -0.80
N TYR A 145 12.68 12.07 0.40
CA TYR A 145 13.41 12.66 1.50
C TYR A 145 14.37 11.63 2.10
N VAL A 146 15.59 12.04 2.42
CA VAL A 146 16.61 11.19 3.03
C VAL A 146 16.61 11.37 4.54
N LEU A 147 16.89 10.28 5.25
CA LEU A 147 17.15 10.33 6.68
C LEU A 147 18.59 10.86 6.88
N PRO A 148 18.84 11.86 7.76
CA PRO A 148 20.17 12.41 7.94
C PRO A 148 21.21 11.34 8.32
N GLY A 149 22.31 11.31 7.58
CA GLY A 149 23.40 10.35 7.82
C GLY A 149 23.09 8.92 7.38
N SER A 150 22.06 8.70 6.56
CA SER A 150 21.72 7.41 5.97
C SER A 150 21.49 7.53 4.47
N ASP A 151 21.71 6.41 3.77
CA ASP A 151 21.34 6.24 2.35
C ASP A 151 19.84 5.86 2.17
N SER A 152 19.13 5.63 3.27
CA SER A 152 17.68 5.37 3.30
C SER A 152 16.87 6.61 2.89
N LYS A 153 15.85 6.41 2.05
CA LYS A 153 15.06 7.49 1.44
C LYS A 153 13.55 7.24 1.43
N ILE A 154 12.79 8.09 2.09
CA ILE A 154 11.33 8.05 2.03
C ILE A 154 10.82 8.77 0.78
N ALA A 155 10.40 7.99 -0.22
CA ALA A 155 9.77 8.50 -1.43
C ALA A 155 8.24 8.57 -1.28
N VAL A 156 7.73 9.74 -0.91
CA VAL A 156 6.29 10.01 -0.92
C VAL A 156 5.81 10.21 -2.37
N ARG A 157 5.52 9.10 -3.06
CA ARG A 157 4.98 9.10 -4.43
C ARG A 157 3.81 8.13 -4.56
N GLU A 158 2.91 8.42 -5.50
CA GLU A 158 1.93 7.46 -5.99
C GLU A 158 2.59 6.60 -7.07
N LEU A 159 2.90 5.33 -6.78
CA LEU A 159 3.18 4.37 -7.85
C LEU A 159 1.89 3.68 -8.27
N ASP A 160 1.70 3.54 -9.58
CA ASP A 160 0.66 2.70 -10.16
C ASP A 160 1.22 1.28 -10.34
N LEU A 161 1.17 0.48 -9.26
CA LEU A 161 1.46 -0.94 -9.41
C LEU A 161 0.25 -1.59 -10.09
N ALA A 162 0.45 -2.72 -10.80
CA ALA A 162 -0.64 -3.46 -11.47
C ALA A 162 -1.83 -3.83 -10.53
N MET A 163 -1.62 -3.70 -9.22
CA MET A 163 -2.53 -3.99 -8.12
C MET A 163 -3.11 -2.75 -7.41
N GLY A 164 -2.74 -1.52 -7.82
CA GLY A 164 -3.26 -0.26 -7.30
C GLY A 164 -2.20 0.80 -6.96
N LYS A 165 -2.64 1.88 -6.30
CA LYS A 165 -1.76 3.00 -5.89
C LYS A 165 -1.00 2.69 -4.59
N VAL A 166 0.28 3.05 -4.56
CA VAL A 166 1.19 2.76 -3.43
C VAL A 166 1.83 4.04 -2.93
N TRP A 167 2.03 4.15 -1.62
CA TRP A 167 2.96 5.12 -1.02
C TRP A 167 4.16 4.40 -0.44
N ILE A 168 5.35 4.95 -0.68
CA ILE A 168 6.60 4.22 -0.64
C ILE A 168 7.52 4.77 0.45
N PHE A 169 8.19 3.85 1.12
CA PHE A 169 9.31 4.09 2.00
C PHE A 169 10.48 3.28 1.41
N GLU A 170 11.47 3.94 0.82
CA GLU A 170 12.62 3.30 0.15
C GLU A 170 13.83 3.25 1.08
#